data_AF-A0A966GV51-F1
#
_entry.id   AF-A0A966GV51-F1
#
_cell.length_a   1.000
_cell.length_b   1.000
_cell.length_c   1.000
_cell.angle_alpha   90.00
_cell.angle_beta   90.00
_cell.angle_gamma   90.00
#
_symmetry.space_group_name_H-M   'P 1'
#
loop_
_entity.id
_entity.type
_entity.pdbx_description
1 polymer ?
#
loop_
_entity_poly.entity_id
_entity_poly.type
_entity_poly.pdbx_seq_one_letter_code
_entity_poly.pdbx_strand_id
1 'polypeptide(L)'
;MNLNRYELVADSRHEQFEFYSDGDAGCIRKVVLFEKISPYLYNLSFGDWSDVKNALNDQCVSNNGDRDKVLVTVAHAVMNFMQHHPYAVLFARGSTAARTGLYQMGINKNWDRICSFYDVHGFLNDKWEPFERDKNYEAFTLSQRDNSVFLN
;
A
#
# COMPACT_ATOMS: atom_id res chain seq x y z
N MET A 1 -2.11 -18.64 -5.54
CA MET A 1 -3.35 -17.89 -5.86
C MET A 1 -3.15 -17.23 -7.21
N ASN A 2 -4.02 -17.50 -8.19
CA ASN A 2 -4.14 -16.64 -9.37
C ASN A 2 -4.90 -15.37 -8.96
N LEU A 3 -4.21 -14.45 -8.28
CA LEU A 3 -4.73 -13.10 -8.10
C LEU A 3 -4.54 -12.39 -9.43
N ASN A 4 -5.62 -11.85 -10.01
CA ASN A 4 -5.52 -10.98 -11.19
C ASN A 4 -4.74 -9.72 -10.76
N ARG A 5 -3.43 -9.74 -11.00
CA ARG A 5 -2.46 -8.70 -10.65
C ARG A 5 -1.44 -8.56 -11.78
N TYR A 6 -0.69 -7.47 -11.79
CA TYR A 6 0.45 -7.33 -12.68
C TYR A 6 1.68 -8.04 -12.11
N GLU A 7 2.59 -8.43 -13.01
CA GLU A 7 3.93 -8.85 -12.62
C GLU A 7 4.67 -7.68 -12.00
N LEU A 8 5.33 -7.93 -10.87
CA LEU A 8 6.02 -6.94 -10.06
C LEU A 8 7.50 -7.25 -10.09
N VAL A 9 8.31 -6.23 -10.34
CA VAL A 9 9.77 -6.30 -10.23
C VAL A 9 10.17 -5.49 -9.01
N ALA A 10 10.87 -6.13 -8.06
CA ALA A 10 11.39 -5.48 -6.86
C ALA A 10 12.85 -5.06 -7.06
N ASP A 11 13.27 -3.98 -6.41
CA ASP A 11 14.68 -3.70 -6.21
C ASP A 11 15.32 -4.68 -5.20
N SER A 12 16.65 -4.64 -5.08
CA SER A 12 17.38 -5.58 -4.20
C SER A 12 17.03 -5.44 -2.72
N ARG A 13 16.54 -4.27 -2.29
CA ARG A 13 16.13 -4.00 -0.91
C ARG A 13 14.65 -4.23 -0.65
N HIS A 14 13.89 -4.47 -1.71
CA HIS A 14 12.43 -4.58 -1.68
C HIS A 14 11.78 -3.32 -1.12
N GLU A 15 12.42 -2.16 -1.33
CA GLU A 15 11.92 -0.84 -0.96
C GLU A 15 11.30 -0.12 -2.17
N GLN A 16 11.52 -0.62 -3.39
CA GLN A 16 10.87 -0.13 -4.61
C GLN A 16 10.36 -1.30 -5.44
N PHE A 17 9.14 -1.17 -5.94
CA PHE A 17 8.52 -2.13 -6.85
C PHE A 17 7.98 -1.42 -8.07
N GLU A 18 8.11 -2.06 -9.23
CA GLU A 18 7.64 -1.55 -10.49
C GLU A 18 6.76 -2.56 -11.20
N PHE A 19 5.77 -2.06 -11.93
CA PHE A 19 4.93 -2.86 -12.81
C PHE A 19 4.35 -1.99 -13.92
N TYR A 20 3.89 -2.66 -14.98
CA TYR A 20 3.22 -2.03 -16.10
C TYR A 20 1.73 -2.31 -16.02
N SER A 21 0.94 -1.25 -15.86
CA SER A 21 -0.52 -1.28 -15.88
C SER A 21 -0.98 -1.12 -17.33
N ASP A 22 -1.67 -2.12 -17.86
CA ASP A 22 -2.13 -2.17 -19.25
C ASP A 22 -3.65 -2.12 -19.27
N GLY A 23 -4.19 -0.98 -19.71
CA GLY A 23 -5.61 -0.65 -19.64
C GLY A 23 -6.03 0.31 -20.73
N ASP A 24 -7.19 0.95 -20.56
CA ASP A 24 -7.86 1.71 -21.63
C ASP A 24 -7.04 2.91 -22.15
N ALA A 25 -6.20 3.50 -21.31
CA ALA A 25 -5.30 4.60 -21.65
C ALA A 25 -3.91 4.13 -22.11
N GLY A 26 -3.72 2.81 -22.28
CA GLY A 26 -2.48 2.16 -22.67
C GLY A 26 -1.65 1.66 -21.49
N CYS A 27 -0.38 1.39 -21.79
CA CYS A 27 0.57 0.83 -20.85
C CYS A 27 1.26 1.94 -20.04
N ILE A 28 1.11 1.92 -18.71
CA ILE A 28 1.62 2.92 -17.79
C ILE A 28 2.56 2.24 -16.80
N ARG A 29 3.82 2.72 -16.72
CA ARG A 29 4.78 2.30 -15.69
C ARG A 29 4.34 2.89 -14.35
N LYS A 30 4.09 2.02 -13.37
CA LYS A 30 3.68 2.39 -12.02
C LYS A 30 4.73 1.94 -11.02
N VAL A 31 4.90 2.72 -9.96
CA VAL A 31 5.90 2.48 -8.92
C VAL A 31 5.23 2.49 -7.55
N VAL A 32 5.59 1.51 -6.73
CA VAL A 32 5.32 1.47 -5.28
C VAL A 32 6.65 1.68 -4.59
N LEU A 33 6.74 2.69 -3.73
CA LEU A 33 7.97 3.09 -3.06
C LEU A 33 7.74 3.12 -1.55
N PHE A 34 8.68 2.53 -0.81
CA PHE A 34 8.71 2.44 0.64
C PHE A 34 9.84 3.33 1.17
N GLU A 35 9.51 4.57 1.51
CA GLU A 35 10.50 5.58 1.88
C GLU A 35 10.70 5.59 3.39
N LYS A 36 11.91 5.34 3.85
CA LYS A 36 12.22 5.36 5.28
C LYS A 36 12.05 6.77 5.86
N ILE A 37 11.16 6.94 6.83
CA ILE A 37 10.97 8.18 7.58
C ILE A 37 11.90 8.20 8.80
N SER A 38 11.94 7.10 9.53
CA SER A 38 12.75 6.94 10.76
C SER A 38 13.10 5.45 10.95
N PRO A 39 13.84 5.06 12.00
CA PRO A 39 14.03 3.65 12.30
C PRO A 39 12.67 2.92 12.37
N TYR A 40 12.53 1.86 11.58
CA TYR A 40 11.34 1.03 11.45
C TYR A 40 10.11 1.70 10.81
N LEU A 41 10.03 3.03 10.68
CA LEU A 41 8.88 3.70 10.06
C LEU A 41 9.13 4.02 8.58
N TYR A 42 8.21 3.60 7.71
CA TYR A 42 8.29 3.80 6.27
C TYR A 42 7.00 4.43 5.75
N ASN A 43 7.12 5.35 4.79
CA ASN A 43 6.01 5.90 4.02
C ASN A 43 5.71 5.01 2.80
N LEU A 44 4.44 4.69 2.56
CA LEU A 44 3.96 4.07 1.33
C LEU A 44 3.58 5.13 0.30
N SER A 45 4.41 5.25 -0.74
CA SER A 45 4.13 6.08 -1.92
C SER A 45 3.73 5.19 -3.10
N PHE A 46 2.71 5.59 -3.85
CA PHE A 46 2.26 4.89 -5.06
C PHE A 46 1.78 5.89 -6.12
N GLY A 47 2.15 5.64 -7.37
CA GLY A 47 1.72 6.45 -8.51
C GLY A 47 2.38 6.06 -9.82
N ASP A 48 2.26 6.97 -10.79
CA ASP A 48 2.77 6.78 -12.15
C ASP A 48 4.21 7.27 -12.24
N TRP A 49 5.07 6.54 -12.93
CA TRP A 49 6.42 7.00 -13.23
C TRP A 49 6.38 8.06 -14.33
N SER A 50 7.05 9.19 -14.12
CA SER A 50 7.23 10.20 -15.15
C SER A 50 8.64 10.14 -15.70
N ASP A 51 8.80 9.68 -16.94
CA ASP A 51 10.12 9.67 -17.61
C ASP A 51 10.64 11.10 -17.85
N VAL A 52 9.74 12.07 -18.05
CA VAL A 52 10.11 13.48 -18.22
C VAL A 52 10.72 14.07 -16.95
N LYS A 53 10.14 13.75 -15.78
CA LYS A 53 10.63 14.25 -14.48
C LYS A 53 11.66 13.32 -13.84
N ASN A 54 11.84 12.13 -14.40
CA ASN A 54 12.60 11.02 -13.83
C ASN A 54 12.22 10.77 -12.35
N ALA A 55 10.91 10.80 -12.07
CA ALA A 55 10.38 10.78 -10.72
C ALA A 55 8.99 10.15 -10.66
N LEU A 56 8.67 9.62 -9.48
CA LEU A 56 7.32 9.18 -9.14
C LEU A 56 6.36 10.37 -9.11
N ASN A 57 5.25 10.27 -9.83
CA ASN A 57 4.13 11.19 -9.75
C ASN A 57 2.98 10.52 -8.97
N ASP A 58 2.98 10.72 -7.66
CA ASP A 58 1.96 10.18 -6.75
C ASP A 58 0.65 10.99 -6.75
N GLN A 59 0.61 12.13 -7.45
CA GLN A 59 -0.57 12.99 -7.57
C GLN A 59 -1.45 12.64 -8.78
N CYS A 60 -0.92 11.85 -9.72
CA CYS A 60 -1.59 11.51 -10.96
C CYS A 60 -2.81 10.62 -10.73
N VAL A 61 -3.88 10.87 -11.48
CA VAL A 61 -5.00 9.93 -11.66
C VAL A 61 -5.03 9.56 -13.14
N SER A 62 -4.50 8.38 -13.49
CA SER A 62 -4.43 7.92 -14.88
C SER A 62 -5.76 7.38 -15.42
N ASN A 63 -6.71 7.00 -14.55
CA ASN A 63 -8.01 6.43 -14.95
C ASN A 63 -7.92 5.29 -15.97
N ASN A 64 -6.93 4.40 -15.83
CA ASN A 64 -6.63 3.33 -16.80
C ASN A 64 -7.63 2.15 -16.81
N GLY A 65 -8.81 2.29 -16.21
CA GLY A 65 -9.85 1.25 -16.20
C GLY A 65 -9.57 0.01 -15.32
N ASP A 66 -8.40 -0.10 -14.70
CA ASP A 66 -7.88 -1.32 -14.08
C ASP A 66 -7.63 -1.22 -12.56
N ARG A 67 -8.31 -0.26 -11.90
CA ARG A 67 -8.14 0.12 -10.49
C ARG A 67 -8.02 -1.08 -9.54
N ASP A 68 -8.91 -2.05 -9.66
CA ASP A 68 -8.95 -3.19 -8.74
C ASP A 68 -7.71 -4.10 -8.92
N LYS A 69 -7.26 -4.32 -10.16
CA LYS A 69 -6.03 -5.08 -10.47
C LYS A 69 -4.80 -4.35 -9.97
N VAL A 70 -4.77 -3.02 -10.11
CA VAL A 70 -3.73 -2.14 -9.55
C VAL A 70 -3.68 -2.26 -8.03
N LEU A 71 -4.82 -2.14 -7.33
CA LEU A 71 -4.87 -2.24 -5.87
C LEU A 71 -4.42 -3.61 -5.35
N VAL A 72 -4.79 -4.70 -6.02
CA VAL A 72 -4.29 -6.06 -5.69
C VAL A 72 -2.77 -6.16 -5.90
N THR A 73 -2.26 -5.52 -6.94
CA THR A 73 -0.81 -5.46 -7.22
C THR A 73 -0.07 -4.68 -6.13
N VAL A 74 -0.57 -3.52 -5.71
CA VAL A 74 0.01 -2.72 -4.62
C VAL A 74 -0.03 -3.49 -3.29
N ALA A 75 -1.15 -4.15 -2.97
CA ALA A 75 -1.25 -4.99 -1.77
C ALA A 75 -0.22 -6.13 -1.78
N HIS A 76 0.07 -6.71 -2.95
CA HIS A 76 1.12 -7.71 -3.09
C HIS A 76 2.54 -7.14 -2.84
N ALA A 77 2.82 -5.93 -3.32
CA ALA A 77 4.08 -5.24 -3.02
C ALA A 77 4.22 -4.98 -1.50
N VAL A 78 3.15 -4.53 -0.84
CA VAL A 78 3.13 -4.33 0.63
C VAL A 78 3.43 -5.63 1.37
N MET A 79 2.77 -6.75 1.03
CA MET A 79 3.06 -8.04 1.67
C MET A 79 4.52 -8.48 1.47
N ASN A 80 5.07 -8.26 0.28
CA ASN A 80 6.45 -8.62 -0.04
C ASN A 80 7.46 -7.75 0.74
N PHE A 81 7.23 -6.43 0.83
CA PHE A 81 8.00 -5.53 1.69
C PHE A 81 7.97 -5.98 3.15
N MET A 82 6.78 -6.22 3.71
CA MET A 82 6.61 -6.61 5.12
C MET A 82 7.25 -7.96 5.47
N GLN A 83 7.44 -8.85 4.48
CA GLN A 83 8.16 -10.11 4.66
C GLN A 83 9.68 -9.89 4.80
N HIS A 84 10.24 -8.92 4.07
CA HIS A 84 11.67 -8.60 4.10
C HIS A 84 12.03 -7.63 5.23
N HIS A 85 11.06 -6.85 5.69
CA HIS A 85 11.19 -5.86 6.76
C HIS A 85 10.18 -6.15 7.88
N PRO A 86 10.31 -7.28 8.63
CA PRO A 86 9.29 -7.74 9.58
C PRO A 86 9.08 -6.79 10.76
N TYR A 87 10.04 -5.92 11.06
CA TYR A 87 9.93 -4.92 12.12
C TYR A 87 9.42 -3.56 11.62
N ALA A 88 9.11 -3.43 10.32
CA ALA A 88 8.63 -2.17 9.77
C ALA A 88 7.21 -1.84 10.24
N VAL A 89 6.97 -0.56 10.42
CA VAL A 89 5.67 0.08 10.48
C VAL A 89 5.50 0.85 9.17
N LEU A 90 4.50 0.46 8.40
CA LEU A 90 4.16 1.12 7.14
C LEU A 90 3.09 2.17 7.38
N PHE A 91 3.42 3.43 7.13
CA PHE A 91 2.50 4.55 7.13
C PHE A 91 1.93 4.79 5.73
N ALA A 92 0.62 4.93 5.61
CA ALA A 92 -0.04 5.23 4.36
C ALA A 92 -1.03 6.39 4.51
N ARG A 93 -0.86 7.42 3.69
CA ARG A 93 -1.78 8.55 3.55
C ARG A 93 -1.87 8.92 2.09
N GLY A 94 -3.09 9.09 1.58
CA GLY A 94 -3.27 9.61 0.23
C GLY A 94 -2.93 11.09 0.17
N SER A 95 -2.44 11.56 -0.98
CA SER A 95 -2.19 13.00 -1.17
C SER A 95 -3.47 13.84 -1.16
N THR A 96 -4.62 13.21 -1.33
CA THR A 96 -5.96 13.80 -1.19
C THR A 96 -6.84 12.88 -0.34
N ALA A 97 -7.92 13.42 0.24
CA ALA A 97 -8.89 12.62 0.99
C ALA A 97 -9.48 11.47 0.15
N ALA A 98 -9.71 11.69 -1.15
CA ALA A 98 -10.19 10.64 -2.07
C ALA A 98 -9.18 9.49 -2.21
N ARG A 99 -7.87 9.79 -2.25
CA ARG A 99 -6.81 8.76 -2.28
C ARG A 99 -6.69 8.01 -0.96
N THR A 100 -6.81 8.69 0.17
CA THR A 100 -6.89 8.01 1.48
C THR A 100 -8.10 7.07 1.51
N GLY A 101 -9.25 7.51 1.00
CA GLY A 101 -10.44 6.67 0.86
C GLY A 101 -10.23 5.44 -0.02
N LEU A 102 -9.44 5.53 -1.08
CA LEU A 102 -9.07 4.37 -1.91
C LEU A 102 -8.26 3.33 -1.13
N TYR A 103 -7.30 3.77 -0.32
CA TYR A 103 -6.58 2.86 0.58
C TYR A 103 -7.53 2.20 1.58
N GLN A 104 -8.42 2.99 2.18
CA GLN A 104 -9.41 2.45 3.12
C GLN A 104 -10.33 1.41 2.47
N MET A 105 -10.83 1.65 1.26
CA MET A 105 -11.62 0.67 0.53
C MET A 105 -10.84 -0.61 0.25
N GLY A 106 -9.54 -0.50 -0.07
CA GLY A 106 -8.64 -1.64 -0.22
C GLY A 106 -8.47 -2.45 1.07
N ILE A 107 -8.27 -1.78 2.21
CA ILE A 107 -8.19 -2.39 3.54
C ILE A 107 -9.51 -3.09 3.88
N ASN A 108 -10.65 -2.40 3.73
CA ASN A 108 -11.98 -2.94 3.98
C ASN A 108 -12.27 -4.20 3.17
N LYS A 109 -12.00 -4.16 1.86
CA LYS A 109 -12.22 -5.30 0.93
C LYS A 109 -11.42 -6.54 1.30
N ASN A 110 -10.27 -6.38 1.98
CA ASN A 110 -9.35 -7.47 2.32
C ASN A 110 -9.18 -7.67 3.82
N TRP A 111 -10.05 -7.08 4.65
CA TRP A 111 -9.82 -6.96 6.09
C TRP A 111 -9.63 -8.31 6.78
N ASP A 112 -10.47 -9.31 6.49
CA ASP A 112 -10.40 -10.64 7.15
C ASP A 112 -9.03 -11.32 6.94
N ARG A 113 -8.41 -11.05 5.79
CA ARG A 113 -7.06 -11.53 5.50
C ARG A 113 -6.00 -10.66 6.16
N ILE A 114 -6.09 -9.34 5.99
CA ILE A 114 -5.08 -8.40 6.53
C ILE A 114 -4.98 -8.56 8.04
N CYS A 115 -6.12 -8.58 8.73
CA CYS A 115 -6.18 -8.70 10.18
C CYS A 115 -5.75 -10.07 10.70
N SER A 116 -5.50 -11.08 9.84
CA SER A 116 -4.91 -12.34 10.29
C SER A 116 -3.39 -12.28 10.45
N PHE A 117 -2.73 -11.33 9.79
CA PHE A 117 -1.27 -11.22 9.74
C PHE A 117 -0.73 -9.88 10.25
N TYR A 118 -1.55 -8.85 10.24
CA TYR A 118 -1.12 -7.49 10.49
C TYR A 118 -2.03 -6.77 11.48
N ASP A 119 -1.43 -5.89 12.26
CA ASP A 119 -2.14 -4.88 13.03
C ASP A 119 -2.24 -3.60 12.20
N VAL A 120 -3.46 -3.09 12.08
CA VAL A 120 -3.76 -1.87 11.35
C VAL A 120 -4.35 -0.86 12.31
N HIS A 121 -3.76 0.33 12.34
CA HIS A 121 -4.33 1.47 13.05
C HIS A 121 -4.75 2.53 12.06
N GLY A 122 -5.84 3.23 12.37
CA GLY A 122 -6.28 4.41 11.64
C GLY A 122 -6.05 5.67 12.46
N PHE A 123 -5.72 6.76 11.78
CA PHE A 123 -5.62 8.10 12.37
C PHE A 123 -6.92 8.86 12.14
N LEU A 124 -7.57 9.30 13.20
CA LEU A 124 -8.81 10.07 13.17
C LEU A 124 -8.89 10.97 14.40
N ASN A 125 -9.30 12.24 14.23
CA ASN A 125 -9.44 13.21 15.31
C ASN A 125 -8.18 13.33 16.21
N ASP A 126 -7.03 13.49 15.56
CA ASP A 126 -5.71 13.62 16.19
C ASP A 126 -5.24 12.41 17.03
N LYS A 127 -5.81 11.23 16.77
CA LYS A 127 -5.49 10.01 17.52
C LYS A 127 -5.33 8.81 16.60
N TRP A 128 -4.39 7.94 16.97
CA TRP A 128 -4.27 6.60 16.41
C TRP A 128 -5.14 5.65 17.22
N GLU A 129 -5.93 4.83 16.53
CA GLU A 129 -6.76 3.78 17.13
C GLU A 129 -6.74 2.53 16.24
N PRO A 130 -7.04 1.33 16.78
CA PRO A 130 -7.22 0.14 15.95
C PRO A 130 -8.24 0.40 14.83
N PHE A 131 -7.94 -0.10 13.64
CA PHE A 131 -8.78 0.11 12.47
C PHE A 131 -10.16 -0.53 12.63
N GLU A 132 -11.21 0.25 12.34
CA GLU A 132 -12.60 -0.21 12.25
C GLU A 132 -13.19 0.15 10.88
N ARG A 133 -13.98 -0.76 10.28
CA ARG A 133 -14.47 -0.60 8.89
C ARG A 133 -15.40 0.61 8.67
N ASP A 134 -16.08 1.06 9.72
CA ASP A 134 -17.17 2.06 9.68
C ASP A 134 -16.73 3.48 10.05
N LYS A 135 -15.41 3.75 10.07
CA LYS A 135 -14.84 5.07 10.39
C LYS A 135 -14.07 5.63 9.20
N ASN A 136 -14.13 6.94 8.96
CA ASN A 136 -13.40 7.58 7.85
C ASN A 136 -12.06 8.10 8.33
N TYR A 137 -10.99 7.33 8.14
CA TYR A 137 -9.66 7.68 8.62
C TYR A 137 -8.90 8.61 7.66
N GLU A 138 -7.97 9.37 8.21
CA GLU A 138 -7.13 10.32 7.48
C GLU A 138 -5.78 9.74 7.08
N ALA A 139 -5.32 8.70 7.79
CA ALA A 139 -4.11 7.94 7.52
C ALA A 139 -4.19 6.55 8.17
N PHE A 140 -3.28 5.67 7.78
CA PHE A 140 -3.18 4.30 8.29
C PHE A 140 -1.75 3.97 8.69
N THR A 141 -1.59 3.09 9.66
CA THR A 141 -0.37 2.31 9.86
C THR A 141 -0.65 0.82 9.75
N LEU A 142 0.35 0.07 9.30
CA LEU A 142 0.33 -1.38 9.20
C LEU A 142 1.65 -1.94 9.74
N SER A 143 1.59 -2.92 10.64
CA SER A 143 2.74 -3.63 11.19
C SER A 143 2.48 -5.12 11.28
N GLN A 144 3.52 -5.94 11.36
CA GLN A 144 3.36 -7.37 11.67
C GLN A 144 2.57 -7.54 12.97
N ARG A 145 1.60 -8.44 12.97
CA ARG A 145 0.94 -8.85 14.21
C ARG A 145 1.88 -9.76 14.98
N ASP A 146 2.09 -9.45 16.25
CA ASP A 146 2.83 -10.35 17.13
C ASP A 146 1.99 -11.59 17.46
N ASN A 147 2.27 -12.70 16.76
CA ASN A 147 1.59 -13.98 16.96
C ASN A 147 2.20 -14.80 18.12
N SER A 148 3.20 -14.27 18.84
CA SER A 148 3.83 -14.99 19.97
C SER A 148 2.87 -15.27 21.13
N VAL A 149 1.73 -14.58 21.21
CA VAL A 149 0.71 -14.77 22.24
C VAL A 149 -0.14 -16.03 22.01
N PHE A 150 -0.18 -16.59 20.79
CA PHE A 150 -1.01 -17.76 20.45
C PHE A 150 -0.23 -19.08 20.43
N LEU A 151 1.06 -19.07 20.82
CA LEU A 151 1.93 -20.25 20.85
C LEU A 151 2.24 -20.76 22.27
N ASN A 152 1.49 -20.30 23.28
CA ASN A 152 1.57 -20.78 24.67
C ASN A 152 0.30 -21.51 25.09
#